data_AF-A0A7K4CN72-F1
#
_entry.id   AF-A0A7K4CN72-F1
#
_cell.length_a   1.000
_cell.length_b   1.000
_cell.length_c   1.000
_cell.angle_alpha   90.00
_cell.angle_beta   90.00
_cell.angle_gamma   90.00
#
_symmetry.space_group_name_H-M   'P 1'
#
loop_
_entity.id
_entity.type
_entity.pdbx_description
1 polymer ?
#
loop_
_entity_poly.entity_id
_entity_poly.type
_entity_poly.pdbx_seq_one_letter_code
_entity_poly.pdbx_strand_id
1 'polypeptide(L)'
;MSAPKIAEPQTTTSTKQFHLKCPSCKAAVTVTMPLSVKDMGQGGLTNVLIPHTATPCGHALQIFLDQNYRVRGYTRIDFVNEEGMVEQEAKKGPAPHATSSSFFKGRPLDERDDAALSREDKELKASLQDTIRAFAASMPHIKAVACFDYEGFIIAKALTEDVMIEDVSLLAGSMMSQSSVIGKSLKISSLTDFTILSVLGMGGGDVDVDAPALGDSMRIAPSLGGMADFGSRGIHTSF
;
A
#
# COMPACT_ATOMS: atom_id res chain seq x y z
N MET A 1 -52.48 24.85 -7.87
CA MET A 1 -51.49 23.79 -7.65
C MET A 1 -50.14 24.36 -8.03
N SER A 2 -49.29 24.65 -7.04
CA SER A 2 -48.01 25.33 -7.24
C SER A 2 -46.91 24.28 -7.37
N ALA A 3 -46.14 24.35 -8.46
CA ALA A 3 -45.05 23.41 -8.74
C ALA A 3 -43.91 23.53 -7.69
N PRO A 4 -43.28 22.41 -7.30
CA PRO A 4 -42.18 22.43 -6.35
C PRO A 4 -40.93 23.05 -7.00
N LYS A 5 -40.36 24.03 -6.31
CA LYS A 5 -39.17 24.77 -6.70
C LYS A 5 -37.95 23.85 -6.47
N ILE A 6 -37.39 23.32 -7.54
CA ILE A 6 -36.15 22.52 -7.52
C ILE A 6 -35.01 23.46 -7.09
N ALA A 7 -34.45 23.20 -5.91
CA ALA A 7 -33.33 23.95 -5.38
C ALA A 7 -32.03 23.51 -6.07
N GLU A 8 -31.33 24.46 -6.69
CA GLU A 8 -30.00 24.22 -7.29
C GLU A 8 -28.96 23.91 -6.20
N PRO A 9 -28.06 22.93 -6.43
CA PRO A 9 -27.02 22.57 -5.49
C PRO A 9 -25.95 23.67 -5.41
N GLN A 10 -26.00 24.47 -4.33
CA GLN A 10 -24.96 25.45 -4.01
C GLN A 10 -23.69 24.75 -3.52
N THR A 11 -22.78 24.41 -4.44
CA THR A 11 -21.43 23.93 -4.13
C THR A 11 -20.50 25.13 -3.95
N THR A 12 -20.50 25.73 -2.77
CA THR A 12 -19.46 26.70 -2.37
C THR A 12 -18.18 25.95 -2.04
N THR A 13 -17.38 25.63 -3.06
CA THR A 13 -16.05 25.02 -2.89
C THR A 13 -15.09 26.03 -2.27
N SER A 14 -15.10 26.08 -0.94
CA SER A 14 -14.13 26.83 -0.16
C SER A 14 -12.73 26.24 -0.34
N THR A 15 -11.76 27.09 -0.66
CA THR A 15 -10.36 26.72 -0.87
C THR A 15 -9.45 27.39 0.16
N LYS A 16 -8.36 26.73 0.54
CA LYS A 16 -7.32 27.26 1.42
C LYS A 16 -5.97 27.25 0.72
N GLN A 17 -5.18 28.30 0.95
CA GLN A 17 -3.86 28.44 0.39
C GLN A 17 -2.79 28.01 1.41
N PHE A 18 -1.77 27.31 0.93
CA PHE A 18 -0.66 26.78 1.71
C PHE A 18 0.65 27.32 1.17
N HIS A 19 1.49 27.86 2.06
CA HIS A 19 2.86 28.25 1.74
C HIS A 19 3.81 27.16 2.22
N LEU A 20 4.49 26.52 1.28
CA LEU A 20 5.35 25.37 1.47
C LEU A 20 6.78 25.71 1.03
N LYS A 21 7.73 24.90 1.48
CA LYS A 21 9.11 24.94 1.03
C LYS A 21 9.42 23.62 0.32
N CYS A 22 9.87 23.70 -0.93
CA CYS A 22 10.24 22.51 -1.70
C CYS A 22 11.39 21.76 -0.98
N PRO A 23 11.25 20.46 -0.66
CA PRO A 23 12.33 19.69 -0.03
C PRO A 23 13.55 19.53 -0.92
N SER A 24 13.36 19.52 -2.25
CA SER A 24 14.44 19.29 -3.23
C SER A 24 15.30 20.53 -3.45
N CYS A 25 14.69 21.68 -3.74
CA CYS A 25 15.40 22.90 -4.14
C CYS A 25 15.26 24.07 -3.15
N LYS A 26 14.49 23.90 -2.06
CA LYS A 26 14.23 24.93 -1.04
C LYS A 26 13.47 26.18 -1.54
N ALA A 27 12.97 26.18 -2.78
CA ALA A 27 12.11 27.24 -3.31
C ALA A 27 10.78 27.31 -2.54
N ALA A 28 10.22 28.52 -2.44
CA ALA A 28 8.88 28.72 -1.90
C ALA A 28 7.84 28.24 -2.91
N VAL A 29 6.86 27.47 -2.45
CA VAL A 29 5.78 26.90 -3.26
C VAL A 29 4.46 27.30 -2.61
N THR A 30 3.53 27.80 -3.41
CA THR A 30 2.18 28.16 -2.93
C THR A 30 1.17 27.26 -3.61
N VAL A 31 0.39 26.51 -2.82
CA VAL A 31 -0.60 25.56 -3.35
C VAL A 31 -1.98 25.89 -2.79
N THR A 32 -2.98 25.87 -3.65
CA THR A 32 -4.39 26.07 -3.26
C THR A 32 -5.09 24.72 -3.26
N MET A 33 -5.76 24.39 -2.16
CA MET A 33 -6.44 23.10 -2.00
C MET A 33 -7.88 23.30 -1.53
N PRO A 34 -8.82 22.45 -1.98
CA PRO A 34 -10.20 22.50 -1.51
C PRO A 34 -10.33 21.99 -0.06
N LEU A 35 -11.25 22.57 0.70
CA LEU A 35 -11.55 22.13 2.08
C LEU A 35 -12.29 20.78 2.15
N SER A 36 -12.55 20.11 1.02
CA SER A 36 -13.10 18.75 1.00
C SER A 36 -12.04 17.66 1.24
N VAL A 37 -10.75 17.99 1.14
CA VAL A 37 -9.64 17.03 1.26
C VAL A 37 -9.56 16.38 2.65
N LYS A 38 -10.06 17.05 3.70
CA LYS A 38 -10.03 16.52 5.08
C LYS A 38 -10.88 15.25 5.24
N ASP A 39 -11.96 15.12 4.47
CA ASP A 39 -12.95 14.06 4.68
C ASP A 39 -12.46 12.71 4.12
N MET A 40 -11.31 12.71 3.43
CA MET A 40 -10.73 11.53 2.78
C MET A 40 -9.69 10.78 3.64
N GLY A 41 -9.19 11.38 4.74
CA GLY A 41 -8.10 10.80 5.54
C GLY A 41 -8.59 9.95 6.71
N GLN A 42 -8.53 8.62 6.61
CA GLN A 42 -8.75 7.73 7.76
C GLN A 42 -7.56 7.85 8.75
N GLY A 43 -7.83 8.23 10.00
CA GLY A 43 -6.78 8.40 11.03
C GLY A 43 -6.25 9.84 11.19
N GLY A 44 -6.88 10.83 10.56
CA GLY A 44 -6.62 12.25 10.82
C GLY A 44 -5.38 12.84 10.12
N LEU A 45 -4.69 12.06 9.30
CA LEU A 45 -3.63 12.53 8.40
C LEU A 45 -4.04 12.24 6.95
N THR A 46 -4.06 13.29 6.13
CA THR A 46 -4.32 13.20 4.70
C THR A 46 -3.03 13.41 3.91
N ASN A 47 -2.75 12.48 3.00
CA ASN A 47 -1.63 12.55 2.07
C ASN A 47 -2.06 13.28 0.81
N VAL A 48 -1.38 14.37 0.45
CA VAL A 48 -1.64 15.08 -0.80
C VAL A 48 -0.39 15.12 -1.66
N LEU A 49 -0.54 14.58 -2.87
CA LEU A 49 0.44 14.64 -3.92
C LEU A 49 0.33 15.99 -4.66
N ILE A 50 1.40 16.76 -4.65
CA ILE A 50 1.51 17.99 -5.44
C ILE A 50 2.36 17.66 -6.68
N PRO A 51 1.76 17.67 -7.89
CA PRO A 51 2.48 17.35 -9.12
C PRO A 51 3.49 18.44 -9.47
N HIS A 52 4.47 18.09 -10.31
CA HIS A 52 5.50 19.03 -10.76
C HIS A 52 4.90 20.28 -11.43
N THR A 53 3.79 20.14 -12.14
CA THR A 53 3.05 21.21 -12.83
C THR A 53 2.47 22.26 -11.88
N ALA A 54 2.19 21.88 -10.63
CA ALA A 54 1.62 22.76 -9.62
C ALA A 54 2.69 23.50 -8.79
N THR A 55 3.98 23.22 -9.04
CA THR A 55 5.08 23.90 -8.34
C THR A 55 5.87 24.78 -9.30
N PRO A 56 6.30 25.99 -8.88
CA PRO A 56 7.11 26.87 -9.72
C PRO A 56 8.51 26.30 -10.01
N CYS A 57 8.95 25.33 -9.20
CA CYS A 57 10.27 24.71 -9.32
C CYS A 57 10.28 23.39 -10.09
N GLY A 58 9.13 22.92 -10.59
CA GLY A 58 9.04 21.68 -11.37
C GLY A 58 9.31 20.38 -10.60
N HIS A 59 9.26 20.39 -9.26
CA HIS A 59 9.45 19.18 -8.45
C HIS A 59 8.13 18.67 -7.91
N ALA A 60 7.87 17.37 -8.03
CA ALA A 60 6.77 16.72 -7.33
C ALA A 60 7.10 16.57 -5.84
N LEU A 61 6.11 16.78 -4.98
CA LEU A 61 6.27 16.62 -3.53
C LEU A 61 4.98 16.12 -2.90
N GLN A 62 5.10 15.33 -1.84
CA GLN A 62 3.96 14.88 -1.03
C GLN A 62 3.93 15.66 0.27
N ILE A 63 2.75 16.16 0.65
CA ILE A 63 2.52 16.78 1.95
C ILE A 63 1.58 15.93 2.81
N PHE A 64 1.81 16.00 4.12
CA PHE A 64 0.95 15.38 5.14
C PHE A 64 0.17 16.47 5.84
N LEU A 65 -1.15 16.46 5.69
CA LEU A 65 -2.07 17.41 6.30
C LEU A 65 -2.80 16.77 7.48
N ASP A 66 -2.88 17.48 8.59
CA ASP A 66 -3.74 17.12 9.72
C ASP A 66 -5.19 17.61 9.51
N GLN A 67 -6.13 17.15 10.32
CA GLN A 67 -7.54 17.59 10.37
C GLN A 67 -7.71 19.11 10.50
N ASN A 68 -6.72 19.78 11.11
CA ASN A 68 -6.67 21.23 11.28
C ASN A 68 -6.06 21.99 10.09
N TYR A 69 -5.82 21.34 8.95
CA TYR A 69 -5.09 21.90 7.80
C TYR A 69 -3.71 22.45 8.18
N ARG A 70 -3.02 21.75 9.07
CA ARG A 70 -1.63 22.03 9.41
C ARG A 70 -0.76 21.02 8.69
N VAL A 71 0.27 21.51 8.02
CA VAL A 71 1.28 20.67 7.37
C VAL A 71 2.14 20.04 8.45
N ARG A 72 2.09 18.71 8.58
CA ARG A 72 2.85 17.95 9.58
C ARG A 72 4.22 17.51 9.06
N GLY A 73 4.36 17.37 7.75
CA GLY A 73 5.60 16.99 7.09
C GLY A 73 5.48 17.05 5.58
N TYR A 74 6.60 16.80 4.92
CA TYR A 74 6.70 16.67 3.47
C TYR A 74 7.70 15.59 3.10
N THR A 75 7.42 14.88 2.01
CA THR A 75 8.30 13.86 1.45
C THR A 75 8.65 14.21 0.01
N ARG A 76 9.93 14.05 -0.33
CA ARG A 76 10.42 14.18 -1.70
C ARG A 76 10.01 12.94 -2.49
N ILE A 77 9.46 13.13 -3.68
CA ILE A 77 9.14 12.03 -4.59
C ILE A 77 10.23 12.02 -5.67
N ASP A 78 11.11 11.03 -5.58
CA ASP A 78 12.22 10.87 -6.53
C ASP A 78 11.82 10.14 -7.81
N PHE A 79 10.72 9.39 -7.78
CA PHE A 79 10.25 8.60 -8.89
C PHE A 79 8.74 8.75 -9.04
N VAL A 80 8.33 9.38 -10.14
CA VAL A 80 6.97 9.29 -10.65
C VAL A 80 7.06 8.37 -11.86
N ASN A 81 6.49 7.17 -11.79
CA ASN A 81 6.41 6.31 -12.97
C ASN A 81 5.41 6.96 -13.95
N GLU A 82 5.91 7.68 -14.94
CA GLU A 82 5.11 8.39 -15.96
C GLU A 82 4.47 7.45 -17.01
N GLU A 83 4.37 6.15 -16.72
CA GLU A 83 3.90 5.14 -17.68
C GLU A 83 2.40 5.20 -18.00
N GLY A 84 1.68 6.21 -17.48
CA GLY A 84 0.27 6.44 -17.76
C GLY A 84 -0.05 7.59 -18.72
N MET A 85 0.94 8.31 -19.28
CA MET A 85 0.66 9.46 -20.17
C MET A 85 1.28 9.38 -21.58
N VAL A 86 1.86 8.25 -21.99
CA VAL A 86 2.46 8.11 -23.33
C VAL A 86 1.65 7.14 -24.19
N GLU A 87 0.46 7.57 -24.62
CA GLU A 87 -0.27 6.93 -25.73
C GLU A 87 -0.27 7.80 -27.01
N GLN A 88 0.69 8.73 -27.15
CA GLN A 88 0.80 9.59 -28.33
C GLN A 88 2.23 9.81 -28.89
N GLU A 89 3.21 8.91 -28.70
CA GLU A 89 4.49 9.01 -29.45
C GLU A 89 5.07 7.66 -29.92
N ALA A 90 4.20 6.67 -30.25
CA ALA A 90 4.64 5.43 -30.87
C ALA A 90 4.94 5.59 -32.39
N LYS A 91 5.93 6.42 -32.75
CA LYS A 91 6.61 6.39 -34.06
C LYS A 91 8.08 6.80 -33.97
N LYS A 92 8.90 6.05 -33.23
CA LYS A 92 10.31 5.81 -33.61
C LYS A 92 10.88 4.62 -32.84
N GLY A 93 11.50 3.71 -33.60
CA GLY A 93 11.98 2.41 -33.13
C GLY A 93 13.16 2.44 -32.13
N PRO A 94 13.56 1.28 -31.60
CA PRO A 94 14.27 1.16 -30.34
C PRO A 94 15.79 1.15 -30.50
N ALA A 95 16.48 1.70 -29.50
CA ALA A 95 17.87 1.37 -29.18
C ALA A 95 17.90 0.63 -27.82
N PRO A 96 18.72 -0.41 -27.64
CA PRO A 96 18.69 -1.26 -26.45
C PRO A 96 19.59 -0.66 -25.37
N HIS A 97 18.98 -0.08 -24.33
CA HIS A 97 19.69 0.17 -23.07
C HIS A 97 18.95 -0.49 -21.91
N ALA A 98 19.72 -1.26 -21.15
CA ALA A 98 19.32 -2.16 -20.09
C ALA A 98 18.48 -1.46 -19.01
N THR A 99 17.27 -1.98 -18.81
CA THR A 99 16.34 -1.64 -17.73
C THR A 99 16.66 -2.45 -16.48
N SER A 100 17.07 -1.78 -15.39
CA SER A 100 17.27 -2.40 -14.06
C SER A 100 16.18 -2.00 -13.05
N SER A 101 14.92 -2.01 -13.45
CA SER A 101 13.78 -1.83 -12.53
C SER A 101 12.57 -2.70 -12.87
N SER A 102 12.75 -3.73 -13.70
CA SER A 102 11.72 -4.70 -14.07
C SER A 102 11.58 -5.85 -13.05
N PHE A 103 11.81 -5.62 -11.75
CA PHE A 103 11.81 -6.73 -10.79
C PHE A 103 10.41 -7.31 -10.53
N PHE A 104 9.33 -6.56 -10.80
CA PHE A 104 7.94 -7.03 -10.66
C PHE A 104 7.08 -6.81 -11.92
N LYS A 105 7.66 -6.40 -13.05
CA LYS A 105 6.90 -6.20 -14.29
C LYS A 105 6.67 -7.52 -15.01
N GLY A 106 5.58 -8.17 -14.66
CA GLY A 106 4.88 -9.10 -15.55
C GLY A 106 5.37 -10.54 -15.53
N ARG A 107 6.21 -10.95 -14.58
CA ARG A 107 6.20 -12.36 -14.19
C ARG A 107 5.05 -12.54 -13.21
N PRO A 108 4.08 -13.44 -13.48
CA PRO A 108 3.25 -13.99 -12.41
C PRO A 108 4.19 -14.33 -11.24
N LEU A 109 3.75 -14.12 -10.00
CA LEU A 109 4.49 -14.65 -8.87
C LEU A 109 4.42 -16.18 -8.98
N ASP A 110 5.36 -16.74 -9.73
CA ASP A 110 5.47 -18.17 -9.95
C ASP A 110 5.71 -18.81 -8.60
N GLU A 111 5.08 -19.96 -8.38
CA GLU A 111 5.45 -20.78 -7.24
C GLU A 111 6.94 -21.10 -7.37
N ARG A 112 7.67 -20.90 -6.27
CA ARG A 112 9.10 -21.21 -6.24
C ARG A 112 9.28 -22.67 -6.63
N ASP A 113 10.17 -22.94 -7.59
CA ASP A 113 10.39 -24.29 -8.09
C ASP A 113 10.81 -25.21 -6.94
N ASP A 114 9.90 -26.12 -6.56
CA ASP A 114 10.09 -27.05 -5.47
C ASP A 114 11.22 -28.06 -5.76
N ALA A 115 11.69 -28.18 -7.01
CA ALA A 115 12.83 -29.02 -7.34
C ALA A 115 14.12 -28.56 -6.62
N ALA A 116 14.26 -27.26 -6.37
CA ALA A 116 15.46 -26.68 -5.77
C ALA A 116 15.48 -26.76 -4.22
N LEU A 117 14.36 -27.09 -3.57
CA LEU A 117 14.26 -27.13 -2.11
C LEU A 117 14.83 -28.42 -1.52
N SER A 118 15.51 -28.28 -0.38
CA SER A 118 15.95 -29.43 0.41
C SER A 118 14.75 -30.23 0.92
N ARG A 119 14.98 -31.48 1.36
CA ARG A 119 13.91 -32.29 1.95
C ARG A 119 13.32 -31.64 3.20
N GLU A 120 14.16 -31.07 4.05
CA GLU A 120 13.74 -30.38 5.28
C GLU A 120 12.87 -29.16 4.95
N ASP A 121 13.25 -28.37 3.95
CA ASP A 121 12.46 -27.21 3.53
C ASP A 121 11.10 -27.59 2.95
N LYS A 122 11.02 -28.73 2.25
CA LYS A 122 9.75 -29.27 1.74
C LYS A 122 8.82 -29.70 2.87
N GLU A 123 9.36 -30.37 3.89
CA GLU A 123 8.60 -30.76 5.07
C GLU A 123 8.10 -29.52 5.84
N LEU A 124 8.96 -28.49 5.97
CA LEU A 124 8.59 -27.21 6.57
C LEU A 124 7.49 -26.48 5.77
N LYS A 125 7.64 -26.40 4.43
CA LYS A 125 6.66 -25.81 3.52
C LYS A 125 5.29 -26.51 3.66
N ALA A 126 5.28 -27.83 3.71
CA ALA A 126 4.06 -28.62 3.91
C ALA A 126 3.41 -28.34 5.27
N SER A 127 4.19 -28.32 6.36
CA SER A 127 3.69 -28.00 7.69
C SER A 127 3.11 -26.58 7.79
N LEU A 128 3.75 -25.61 7.13
CA LEU A 128 3.26 -24.23 7.06
C LEU A 128 1.95 -24.14 6.27
N GLN A 129 1.88 -24.83 5.14
CA GLN A 129 0.70 -24.90 4.28
C GLN A 129 -0.51 -25.49 5.02
N ASP A 130 -0.32 -26.53 5.83
CA ASP A 130 -1.39 -27.11 6.65
C ASP A 130 -1.83 -26.17 7.78
N THR A 131 -0.88 -25.48 8.41
CA THR A 131 -1.18 -24.48 9.45
C THR A 131 -2.03 -23.33 8.90
N ILE A 132 -1.66 -22.80 7.73
CA ILE A 132 -2.40 -21.72 7.07
C ILE A 132 -3.80 -22.19 6.65
N ARG A 133 -3.93 -23.43 6.15
CA ARG A 133 -5.22 -24.01 5.80
C ARG A 133 -6.12 -24.16 7.02
N ALA A 134 -5.58 -24.68 8.14
CA ALA A 134 -6.33 -24.80 9.39
C ALA A 134 -6.77 -23.44 9.93
N PHE A 135 -5.89 -22.43 9.87
CA PHE A 135 -6.20 -21.06 10.24
C PHE A 135 -7.33 -20.47 9.38
N ALA A 136 -7.22 -20.56 8.04
CA ALA A 136 -8.26 -20.08 7.13
C ALA A 136 -9.61 -20.78 7.37
N ALA A 137 -9.59 -22.10 7.62
CA ALA A 137 -10.80 -22.88 7.92
C ALA A 137 -11.49 -22.43 9.23
N SER A 138 -10.72 -21.94 10.21
CA SER A 138 -11.26 -21.40 11.47
C SER A 138 -11.89 -20.00 11.33
N MET A 139 -11.67 -19.31 10.21
CA MET A 139 -12.09 -17.92 10.00
C MET A 139 -12.88 -17.77 8.70
N PRO A 140 -14.20 -18.00 8.70
CA PRO A 140 -15.02 -18.07 7.48
C PRO A 140 -15.12 -16.75 6.70
N HIS A 141 -14.73 -15.63 7.31
CA HIS A 141 -14.71 -14.31 6.68
C HIS A 141 -13.39 -14.01 5.95
N ILE A 142 -12.34 -14.82 6.17
CA ILE A 142 -11.06 -14.65 5.49
C ILE A 142 -11.10 -15.39 4.16
N LYS A 143 -11.03 -14.63 3.06
CA LYS A 143 -11.05 -15.17 1.70
C LYS A 143 -9.68 -15.65 1.21
N ALA A 144 -8.61 -15.08 1.77
CA ALA A 144 -7.25 -15.38 1.34
C ALA A 144 -6.24 -15.19 2.47
N VAL A 145 -5.32 -16.13 2.59
CA VAL A 145 -4.10 -16.04 3.40
C VAL A 145 -2.94 -16.48 2.52
N ALA A 146 -1.88 -15.68 2.46
CA ALA A 146 -0.69 -16.02 1.71
C ALA A 146 0.56 -15.60 2.49
N CYS A 147 1.59 -16.46 2.43
CA CYS A 147 2.91 -16.20 2.97
C CYS A 147 3.89 -16.06 1.81
N PHE A 148 4.72 -15.02 1.88
CA PHE A 148 5.71 -14.69 0.85
C PHE A 148 7.11 -14.71 1.45
N ASP A 149 8.11 -15.04 0.64
CA ASP A 149 9.51 -14.84 1.02
C ASP A 149 9.97 -13.38 0.77
N TYR A 150 11.23 -13.10 1.09
CA TYR A 150 11.83 -11.78 0.94
C TYR A 150 12.00 -11.33 -0.53
N GLU A 151 11.93 -12.27 -1.47
CA GLU A 151 11.98 -12.00 -2.91
C GLU A 151 10.57 -11.80 -3.49
N GLY A 152 9.54 -12.08 -2.68
CA GLY A 152 8.13 -11.97 -3.03
C GLY A 152 7.53 -13.25 -3.58
N PHE A 153 8.22 -14.39 -3.54
CA PHE A 153 7.64 -15.67 -3.96
C PHE A 153 6.66 -16.21 -2.93
N ILE A 154 5.57 -16.81 -3.39
CA ILE A 154 4.59 -17.44 -2.51
C ILE A 154 5.18 -18.74 -1.96
N ILE A 155 5.29 -18.82 -0.64
CA ILE A 155 5.74 -20.02 0.09
C ILE A 155 4.54 -20.92 0.37
N ALA A 156 3.43 -20.35 0.83
CA ALA A 156 2.23 -21.07 1.22
C ALA A 156 0.99 -20.18 1.11
N LYS A 157 -0.18 -20.77 0.80
CA LYS A 157 -1.43 -20.02 0.57
C LYS A 157 -2.67 -20.83 0.91
N ALA A 158 -3.72 -20.17 1.40
CA ALA A 158 -5.08 -20.70 1.44
C ALA A 158 -6.01 -19.66 0.83
N LEU A 159 -6.67 -20.03 -0.26
CA LEU A 159 -7.57 -19.17 -1.03
C LEU A 159 -8.95 -19.83 -1.11
N THR A 160 -10.02 -19.04 -0.97
CA THR A 160 -11.36 -19.46 -1.40
C THR A 160 -11.44 -19.47 -2.92
N GLU A 161 -12.35 -20.26 -3.50
CA GLU A 161 -12.50 -20.43 -4.96
C GLU A 161 -12.69 -19.11 -5.72
N ASP A 162 -13.24 -18.10 -5.06
CA ASP A 162 -13.53 -16.78 -5.67
C ASP A 162 -12.32 -15.83 -5.73
N VAL A 163 -11.15 -16.20 -5.20
CA VAL A 163 -9.98 -15.31 -5.15
C VAL A 163 -8.93 -15.73 -6.17
N MET A 164 -8.66 -14.81 -7.10
CA MET A 164 -7.59 -14.95 -8.09
C MET A 164 -6.23 -14.73 -7.43
N ILE A 165 -5.28 -15.62 -7.69
CA ILE A 165 -3.94 -15.55 -7.09
C ILE A 165 -3.16 -14.33 -7.60
N GLU A 166 -3.46 -13.89 -8.81
CA GLU A 166 -2.89 -12.71 -9.46
C GLU A 166 -3.20 -11.44 -8.65
N ASP A 167 -4.42 -11.32 -8.13
CA ASP A 167 -4.83 -10.17 -7.33
C ASP A 167 -4.09 -10.11 -5.99
N VAL A 168 -3.95 -11.27 -5.33
CA VAL A 168 -3.21 -11.39 -4.06
C VAL A 168 -1.73 -11.08 -4.27
N SER A 169 -1.18 -11.56 -5.39
CA SER A 169 0.21 -11.34 -5.79
C SER A 169 0.52 -9.88 -6.06
N LEU A 170 -0.35 -9.22 -6.83
CA LEU A 170 -0.23 -7.80 -7.16
C LEU A 170 -0.31 -6.93 -5.90
N LEU A 171 -1.24 -7.26 -5.00
CA LEU A 171 -1.40 -6.57 -3.73
C LEU A 171 -0.13 -6.72 -2.87
N ALA A 172 0.37 -7.95 -2.70
CA ALA A 172 1.53 -8.25 -1.88
C ALA A 172 2.82 -7.59 -2.37
N GLY A 173 3.08 -7.62 -3.69
CA GLY A 173 4.24 -6.98 -4.29
C GLY A 173 4.24 -5.45 -4.05
N SER A 174 3.07 -4.82 -4.24
CA SER A 174 2.88 -3.40 -3.92
C SER A 174 3.17 -3.12 -2.44
N MET A 175 2.68 -3.98 -1.54
CA MET A 175 2.80 -3.81 -0.09
C MET A 175 4.23 -3.97 0.43
N MET A 176 4.98 -4.96 -0.05
CA MET A 176 6.38 -5.17 0.35
C MET A 176 7.26 -3.99 -0.09
N SER A 177 7.01 -3.44 -1.28
CA SER A 177 7.72 -2.26 -1.75
C SER A 177 7.41 -1.03 -0.88
N GLN A 178 6.14 -0.82 -0.53
CA GLN A 178 5.71 0.33 0.26
C GLN A 178 6.16 0.23 1.72
N SER A 179 6.06 -0.95 2.36
CA SER A 179 6.45 -1.14 3.76
C SER A 179 7.94 -0.91 3.98
N SER A 180 8.79 -1.34 3.03
CA SER A 180 10.23 -1.08 3.05
C SER A 180 10.54 0.42 3.00
N VAL A 181 9.81 1.17 2.17
CA VAL A 181 9.96 2.63 2.05
C VAL A 181 9.47 3.35 3.31
N ILE A 182 8.33 2.93 3.86
CA ILE A 182 7.74 3.50 5.07
C ILE A 182 8.63 3.26 6.28
N GLY A 183 9.11 2.02 6.49
CA GLY A 183 9.99 1.67 7.61
C GLY A 183 11.28 2.50 7.62
N LYS A 184 11.93 2.64 6.45
CA LYS A 184 13.13 3.48 6.30
C LYS A 184 12.85 4.96 6.56
N SER A 185 11.71 5.46 6.10
CA SER A 185 11.33 6.88 6.25
C SER A 185 10.99 7.25 7.69
N LEU A 186 10.38 6.33 8.44
CA LEU A 186 9.95 6.58 9.82
C LEU A 186 11.01 6.21 10.88
N LYS A 187 12.18 5.70 10.47
CA LYS A 187 13.23 5.17 11.37
C LYS A 187 12.69 4.15 12.37
N ILE A 188 11.67 3.38 11.97
CA ILE A 188 11.14 2.29 12.78
C ILE A 188 12.07 1.09 12.59
N SER A 189 12.70 0.64 13.68
CA SER A 189 13.71 -0.42 13.66
C SER A 189 13.16 -1.80 13.30
N SER A 190 11.86 -2.05 13.55
CA SER A 190 11.17 -3.25 13.07
C SER A 190 9.68 -2.98 12.91
N LEU A 191 9.17 -3.14 11.70
CA LEU A 191 7.73 -3.08 11.42
C LEU A 191 7.23 -4.52 11.40
N THR A 192 6.57 -4.95 12.48
CA THR A 192 6.16 -6.36 12.65
C THR A 192 4.85 -6.65 11.96
N ASP A 193 3.91 -5.71 12.01
CA ASP A 193 2.55 -5.88 11.52
C ASP A 193 2.09 -4.61 10.80
N PHE A 194 1.37 -4.79 9.69
CA PHE A 194 0.62 -3.72 9.07
C PHE A 194 -0.76 -4.26 8.64
N THR A 195 -1.78 -3.42 8.75
CA THR A 195 -3.13 -3.72 8.27
C THR A 195 -3.49 -2.70 7.22
N ILE A 196 -3.96 -3.16 6.06
CA ILE A 196 -4.47 -2.28 5.01
C ILE A 196 -5.97 -2.54 4.88
N LEU A 197 -6.75 -1.47 5.02
CA LEU A 197 -8.18 -1.49 4.76
C LEU A 197 -8.40 -0.99 3.34
N SER A 198 -8.54 -1.92 2.39
CA SER A 198 -8.98 -1.58 1.04
C SER A 198 -10.50 -1.59 1.01
N VAL A 199 -11.10 -0.40 0.93
CA VAL A 199 -12.54 -0.28 0.65
C VAL A 199 -12.73 -0.39 -0.85
N LEU A 200 -12.97 -1.60 -1.35
CA LEU A 200 -13.44 -1.81 -2.71
C LEU A 200 -14.90 -1.37 -2.79
N GLY A 201 -15.11 -0.07 -2.99
CA GLY A 201 -16.42 0.50 -3.27
C GLY A 201 -16.89 0.06 -4.66
N MET A 202 -17.55 -1.08 -4.75
CA MET A 202 -18.29 -1.45 -5.95
C MET A 202 -19.62 -0.70 -5.95
N GLY A 203 -19.75 0.21 -6.92
CA GLY A 203 -21.00 0.54 -7.63
C GLY A 203 -22.23 0.89 -6.80
N GLY A 204 -22.69 2.14 -6.93
CA GLY A 204 -23.98 2.59 -6.45
C GLY A 204 -25.13 1.71 -6.94
N GLY A 205 -25.62 0.86 -6.06
CA GLY A 205 -26.98 0.37 -6.03
C GLY A 205 -27.51 0.70 -4.64
N ASP A 206 -28.63 1.42 -4.58
CA ASP A 206 -29.37 1.64 -3.35
C ASP A 206 -29.82 0.28 -2.81
N VAL A 207 -29.03 -0.28 -1.92
CA VAL A 207 -29.42 -1.42 -1.10
C VAL A 207 -29.51 -0.90 0.32
N ASP A 208 -30.74 -0.81 0.83
CA ASP A 208 -31.00 -0.64 2.26
C ASP A 208 -30.37 -1.82 3.00
N VAL A 209 -29.15 -1.61 3.49
CA VAL A 209 -28.46 -2.51 4.41
C VAL A 209 -28.58 -1.88 5.78
N ASP A 210 -29.47 -2.44 6.61
CA ASP A 210 -29.44 -2.27 8.06
C ASP A 210 -28.07 -2.69 8.58
N ALA A 211 -27.18 -1.72 8.79
CA ALA A 211 -25.87 -1.92 9.37
C ALA A 211 -26.01 -2.10 10.90
N PRO A 212 -25.67 -3.27 11.48
CA PRO A 212 -25.48 -3.35 12.91
C PRO A 212 -24.22 -2.58 13.30
N ALA A 213 -24.30 -1.90 14.44
CA ALA A 213 -23.26 -1.05 15.01
C ALA A 213 -21.90 -1.76 15.05
N LEU A 214 -20.92 -1.22 14.33
CA LEU A 214 -19.50 -1.56 14.44
C LEU A 214 -18.95 -1.03 15.77
N GLY A 215 -19.18 -1.79 16.82
CA GLY A 215 -18.39 -1.78 18.04
C GLY A 215 -17.75 -3.15 18.20
N ASP A 216 -16.55 -3.34 17.64
CA ASP A 216 -15.50 -4.17 18.24
C ASP A 216 -14.21 -4.09 17.40
N SER A 217 -13.25 -3.31 17.91
CA SER A 217 -11.86 -3.41 17.48
C SER A 217 -11.25 -4.66 18.08
N MET A 218 -11.11 -5.71 17.27
CA MET A 218 -10.39 -6.91 17.68
C MET A 218 -8.88 -6.71 17.46
N ARG A 219 -8.16 -6.57 18.58
CA ARG A 219 -6.70 -6.69 18.66
C ARG A 219 -6.35 -8.16 18.87
N ILE A 220 -5.28 -8.63 18.23
CA ILE A 220 -4.58 -9.85 18.64
C ILE A 220 -3.18 -9.45 19.11
N ALA A 221 -2.87 -9.80 20.35
CA ALA A 221 -1.60 -9.58 21.03
C ALA A 221 -0.57 -10.68 20.64
N PRO A 222 0.74 -10.43 20.77
CA PRO A 222 1.74 -11.48 20.66
C PRO A 222 1.74 -12.30 21.95
N SER A 223 1.37 -13.58 21.87
CA SER A 223 1.75 -14.58 22.87
C SER A 223 2.20 -15.86 22.16
N LEU A 224 3.47 -15.89 21.80
CA LEU A 224 4.21 -17.13 21.62
C LEU A 224 5.38 -17.11 22.60
N GLY A 225 5.07 -17.49 23.83
CA GLY A 225 6.08 -17.96 24.77
C GLY A 225 6.48 -19.38 24.40
N GLY A 226 7.78 -19.56 24.17
CA GLY A 226 8.46 -20.85 24.19
C GLY A 226 8.50 -21.59 22.85
N MET A 227 9.63 -21.48 22.14
CA MET A 227 10.43 -22.64 21.70
C MET A 227 11.69 -22.18 20.95
N ALA A 228 12.81 -22.84 21.32
CA ALA A 228 14.13 -22.89 20.67
C ALA A 228 15.05 -21.64 20.74
N ASP A 229 15.97 -21.70 21.72
CA ASP A 229 17.30 -21.07 21.67
C ASP A 229 17.98 -21.31 20.30
N PHE A 230 18.05 -20.27 19.48
CA PHE A 230 19.04 -20.22 18.40
C PHE A 230 20.34 -19.65 18.97
N GLY A 231 21.30 -20.55 19.20
CA GLY A 231 22.64 -20.22 19.64
C GLY A 231 23.30 -19.18 18.73
N SER A 232 23.43 -17.97 19.25
CA SER A 232 24.18 -16.88 18.61
C SER A 232 25.67 -17.20 18.64
N ARG A 233 26.21 -17.75 17.55
CA ARG A 233 27.65 -17.70 17.29
C ARG A 233 28.00 -16.30 16.81
N GLY A 234 28.58 -15.51 17.72
CA GLY A 234 29.15 -14.21 17.41
C GLY A 234 30.27 -14.35 16.38
N ILE A 235 30.12 -13.66 15.26
CA ILE A 235 31.23 -13.41 14.33
C ILE A 235 31.88 -12.11 14.81
N HIS A 236 32.99 -12.26 15.53
CA HIS A 236 33.93 -11.19 15.82
C HIS A 236 34.70 -10.92 14.53
N THR A 237 34.57 -9.72 13.96
CA THR A 237 35.54 -9.22 12.98
C THR A 237 36.12 -7.94 13.54
N SER A 238 37.36 -8.05 13.98
CA SER A 238 38.24 -6.94 14.25
C SER A 238 38.94 -6.62 12.93
N PHE A 239 38.78 -5.39 12.42
CA PHE A 239 39.79 -4.50 11.83
C PHE A 239 39.07 -3.28 11.23
#